data_AF-A0A9K3IKL3-F1
#
_entry.id   AF-A0A9K3IKL3-F1
#
_cell.length_a   1.000
_cell.length_b   1.000
_cell.length_c   1.000
_cell.angle_alpha   90.00
_cell.angle_beta   90.00
_cell.angle_gamma   90.00
#
_symmetry.space_group_name_H-M   'P 1'
#
loop_
_entity.id
_entity.type
_entity.pdbx_description
1 polymer ?
#
loop_
_entity_poly.entity_id
_entity_poly.type
_entity_poly.pdbx_seq_one_letter_code
_entity_poly.pdbx_strand_id
1 'polypeptide(L)'
;MESKTKLTSDSSEWHWWLLVAVIAVLVVGAASITIWRDFHELRHKVPRIRRPPGGVMQKYSDALHVSTQFFDVQKSGKLENNRIKWRGDSGLEDGKDDNLDLSKGLYDAGDHMKFGFPMAFTATVLAWSILEYGQHMEAVNELKHAQESLKWITDYLINAHPSDNVLYIQVGDPDIDHKCWERPETSTEKRPTIQVNSSYPGSDVACETAAAMAAASLVFKNQDSGYSKLLLDHAQKLFEFANSYPGVYSKSIPSIQDYYKSSGFVDELLWAASWLYHATGDGYYIDYVTVMHGNAFANWGNPTWFSWDNKLPGIQVIFLVSDPEFIFFFWGGGVGGGGLGKPSF
;
A
#
# COMPACT_ATOMS: atom_id res chain seq x y z
N MET A 1 6.91 -85.91 -31.96
CA MET A 1 7.77 -85.19 -30.98
C MET A 1 8.10 -83.89 -31.65
N GLU A 2 7.78 -82.69 -31.18
CA GLU A 2 7.49 -82.03 -29.90
C GLU A 2 6.71 -80.75 -30.32
N SER A 3 6.13 -79.88 -29.51
CA SER A 3 5.70 -79.78 -28.12
C SER A 3 4.94 -78.43 -28.14
N LYS A 4 3.76 -78.37 -27.51
CA LYS A 4 3.03 -77.11 -27.32
C LYS A 4 3.78 -76.25 -26.31
N THR A 5 4.10 -75.00 -26.64
CA THR A 5 4.43 -73.99 -25.63
C THR A 5 3.42 -72.86 -25.66
N LYS A 6 2.63 -72.84 -24.59
CA LYS A 6 1.55 -71.92 -24.26
C LYS A 6 2.20 -70.63 -23.73
N LEU A 7 2.07 -69.52 -24.45
CA LEU A 7 2.42 -68.19 -23.96
C LEU A 7 1.30 -67.73 -23.02
N THR A 8 1.49 -67.88 -21.71
CA THR A 8 0.73 -67.15 -20.70
C THR A 8 1.43 -65.82 -20.48
N SER A 9 0.87 -64.74 -21.04
CA SER A 9 1.21 -63.37 -20.69
C SER A 9 0.90 -63.18 -19.20
N ASP A 10 1.92 -62.83 -18.44
CA ASP A 10 1.88 -62.69 -16.99
C ASP A 10 1.15 -61.38 -16.61
N SER A 11 -0.17 -61.44 -16.52
CA SER A 11 -1.02 -60.33 -16.08
C SER A 11 -0.69 -59.87 -14.65
N SER A 12 0.07 -60.67 -13.87
CA SER A 12 0.47 -60.35 -12.51
C SER A 12 1.46 -59.19 -12.43
N GLU A 13 2.40 -59.08 -13.37
CA GLU A 13 3.45 -58.04 -13.30
C GLU A 13 2.89 -56.63 -13.54
N TRP A 14 1.92 -56.48 -14.45
CA TRP A 14 1.30 -55.19 -14.73
C TRP A 14 0.50 -54.65 -13.55
N HIS A 15 -0.22 -55.52 -12.84
CA HIS A 15 -0.93 -55.14 -11.63
C HIS A 15 0.03 -54.71 -10.51
N TRP A 16 1.21 -55.34 -10.43
CA TRP A 16 2.25 -54.96 -9.47
C TRP A 16 2.84 -53.58 -9.74
N TRP A 17 3.20 -53.28 -11.00
CA TRP A 17 3.70 -51.96 -11.38
C TRP A 17 2.66 -50.85 -11.24
N LEU A 18 1.38 -51.15 -11.49
CA LEU A 18 0.29 -50.21 -11.30
C LEU A 18 0.05 -49.92 -9.80
N LEU A 19 0.16 -50.95 -8.94
CA LEU A 19 0.13 -50.78 -7.49
C LEU A 19 1.28 -49.91 -6.99
N VAL A 20 2.51 -50.15 -7.47
CA VAL A 20 3.70 -49.36 -7.12
C VAL A 20 3.54 -47.90 -7.56
N ALA A 21 3.02 -47.65 -8.77
CA ALA A 21 2.77 -46.30 -9.26
C ALA A 21 1.72 -45.55 -8.41
N VAL A 22 0.63 -46.23 -8.03
CA VAL A 22 -0.41 -45.63 -7.16
C VAL A 22 0.17 -45.30 -5.79
N ILE A 23 0.95 -46.21 -5.19
CA ILE A 23 1.62 -45.95 -3.90
C ILE A 23 2.60 -44.77 -4.02
N ALA A 24 3.39 -44.69 -5.09
CA ALA A 24 4.30 -43.58 -5.32
C ALA A 24 3.56 -42.24 -5.42
N VAL A 25 2.44 -42.19 -6.15
CA VAL A 25 1.60 -40.98 -6.26
C VAL A 25 1.01 -40.60 -4.91
N LEU A 26 0.54 -41.56 -4.11
CA LEU A 26 0.01 -41.31 -2.78
C LEU A 26 1.08 -40.80 -1.81
N VAL A 27 2.29 -41.35 -1.86
CA VAL A 27 3.43 -40.92 -1.05
C VAL A 27 3.87 -39.51 -1.44
N VAL A 28 3.98 -39.21 -2.74
CA VAL A 28 4.30 -37.87 -3.23
C VAL A 28 3.20 -36.88 -2.84
N GLY A 29 1.92 -37.24 -3.03
CA GLY A 29 0.79 -36.40 -2.64
C GLY A 29 0.76 -36.11 -1.14
N ALA A 30 0.99 -37.12 -0.29
CA ALA A 30 1.06 -36.95 1.16
C ALA A 30 2.27 -36.09 1.57
N ALA A 31 3.44 -36.28 0.95
CA ALA A 31 4.61 -35.45 1.18
C ALA A 31 4.36 -33.99 0.77
N SER A 32 3.76 -33.76 -0.40
CA SER A 32 3.39 -32.42 -0.87
C SER A 32 2.38 -31.73 0.04
N ILE A 33 1.36 -32.45 0.53
CA ILE A 33 0.37 -31.91 1.48
C ILE A 33 1.02 -31.60 2.82
N THR A 34 1.93 -32.45 3.30
CA THR A 34 2.63 -32.24 4.58
C THR A 34 3.58 -31.05 4.48
N ILE A 35 4.35 -30.95 3.39
CA ILE A 35 5.20 -29.79 3.10
C ILE A 35 4.36 -28.53 3.00
N TRP A 36 3.24 -28.55 2.24
CA TRP A 36 2.34 -27.40 2.11
C TRP A 36 1.74 -26.97 3.45
N ARG A 37 1.29 -27.92 4.27
CA ARG A 37 0.73 -27.65 5.60
C ARG A 37 1.78 -27.10 6.54
N ASP A 38 2.95 -27.73 6.61
CA ASP A 38 4.04 -27.30 7.48
C ASP A 38 4.59 -25.94 7.04
N PHE A 39 4.59 -25.66 5.73
CA PHE A 39 4.95 -24.35 5.17
C PHE A 39 3.90 -23.27 5.46
N HIS A 40 2.61 -23.60 5.34
CA HIS A 40 1.50 -22.72 5.70
C HIS A 40 1.51 -22.41 7.21
N GLU A 41 1.81 -23.40 8.04
CA GLU A 41 2.02 -23.24 9.48
C GLU A 41 3.24 -22.35 9.78
N LEU A 42 4.35 -22.51 9.05
CA LEU A 42 5.53 -21.65 9.16
C LEU A 42 5.23 -20.20 8.75
N ARG A 43 4.44 -19.97 7.70
CA ARG A 43 4.00 -18.62 7.27
C ARG A 43 3.25 -17.87 8.37
N HIS A 44 2.49 -18.59 9.20
CA HIS A 44 1.80 -18.01 10.37
C HIS A 44 2.66 -17.99 11.64
N LYS A 45 3.72 -18.79 11.72
CA LYS A 45 4.60 -18.93 12.89
C LYS A 45 5.90 -18.17 12.83
N VAL A 46 6.34 -17.64 11.68
CA VAL A 46 7.44 -16.66 11.65
C VAL A 46 6.97 -15.48 12.49
N PRO A 47 7.52 -15.29 13.70
CA PRO A 47 7.17 -14.14 14.49
C PRO A 47 7.69 -12.96 13.67
N ARG A 48 6.80 -12.07 13.22
CA ARG A 48 7.24 -10.69 12.96
C ARG A 48 8.03 -10.32 14.21
N ILE A 49 9.31 -9.99 14.07
CA ILE A 49 10.18 -9.63 15.19
C ILE A 49 9.68 -8.28 15.73
N ARG A 50 8.50 -8.29 16.34
CA ARG A 50 7.94 -7.20 17.11
C ARG A 50 8.70 -7.27 18.41
N ARG A 51 9.83 -6.55 18.45
CA ARG A 51 10.51 -6.34 19.72
C ARG A 51 9.45 -5.73 20.66
N PRO A 52 9.19 -6.35 21.82
CA PRO A 52 8.35 -5.71 22.82
C PRO A 52 8.92 -4.32 23.09
N PRO A 53 8.08 -3.32 23.40
CA PRO A 53 8.59 -2.00 23.73
C PRO A 53 9.69 -2.15 24.78
N GLY A 54 10.88 -1.63 24.47
CA GLY A 54 11.87 -1.36 25.51
C GLY A 54 11.30 -0.34 26.51
N GLY A 55 12.07 0.04 27.52
CA GLY A 55 11.63 1.11 28.42
C GLY A 55 11.23 2.36 27.63
N VAL A 56 10.04 2.91 27.93
CA VAL A 56 9.54 4.13 27.30
C VAL A 56 10.52 5.27 27.59
N MET A 57 11.09 5.85 26.54
CA MET A 57 11.93 7.04 26.65
C MET A 57 11.06 8.28 26.48
N GLN A 58 10.85 9.02 27.58
CA GLN A 58 9.90 10.14 27.64
C GLN A 58 10.07 11.14 26.49
N LYS A 59 11.31 11.53 26.16
CA LYS A 59 11.59 12.46 25.05
C LYS A 59 11.03 12.03 23.69
N TYR A 60 10.97 10.72 23.41
CA TYR A 60 10.41 10.20 22.16
C TYR A 60 8.88 10.04 22.26
N SER A 61 8.36 9.75 23.45
CA SER A 61 6.92 9.79 23.73
C SER A 61 6.36 11.21 23.52
N ASP A 62 7.03 12.22 24.07
CA ASP A 62 6.61 13.62 23.93
C ASP A 62 6.70 14.08 22.46
N ALA A 63 7.77 13.70 21.75
CA ALA A 63 7.91 14.01 20.34
C ALA A 63 6.81 13.35 19.49
N LEU A 64 6.45 12.09 19.78
CA LEU A 64 5.35 11.42 19.10
C LEU A 64 4.01 12.12 19.38
N HIS A 65 3.74 12.50 20.63
CA HIS A 65 2.53 13.23 21.01
C HIS A 65 2.39 14.57 20.26
N VAL A 66 3.48 15.33 20.15
CA VAL A 66 3.47 16.59 19.38
C VAL A 66 3.29 16.31 17.88
N SER A 67 3.92 15.25 17.36
CA SER A 67 3.78 14.87 15.95
C SER A 67 2.37 14.41 15.60
N THR A 68 1.68 13.68 16.49
CA THR A 68 0.28 13.25 16.25
C THR A 68 -0.69 14.42 16.36
N GLN A 69 -0.44 15.38 17.27
CA GLN A 69 -1.18 16.64 17.35
C GLN A 69 -1.09 17.47 16.08
N PHE A 70 0.02 17.42 15.32
CA PHE A 70 0.14 18.16 14.07
C PHE A 70 -0.92 17.74 13.04
N PHE A 71 -1.36 16.48 13.04
CA PHE A 71 -2.49 16.07 12.19
C PHE A 71 -3.77 16.81 12.55
N ASP A 72 -4.07 17.02 13.83
CA ASP A 72 -5.25 17.79 14.25
C ASP A 72 -5.15 19.26 13.81
N VAL A 73 -3.93 19.81 13.82
CA VAL A 73 -3.64 21.16 13.33
C VAL A 73 -3.87 21.30 11.82
N GLN A 74 -3.75 20.23 11.04
CA GLN A 74 -3.94 20.26 9.59
C GLN A 74 -5.35 19.88 9.14
N LYS A 75 -6.24 19.39 10.01
CA LYS A 75 -7.59 18.94 9.60
C LYS A 75 -8.40 20.05 8.94
N SER A 76 -8.95 19.80 7.76
CA SER A 76 -10.00 20.59 7.12
C SER A 76 -11.36 19.94 7.36
N GLY A 77 -12.45 20.70 7.28
CA GLY A 77 -13.82 20.23 7.47
C GLY A 77 -14.41 20.62 8.82
N LYS A 78 -15.53 19.99 9.17
CA LYS A 78 -16.19 20.17 10.46
C LYS A 78 -15.49 19.36 11.54
N LEU A 79 -14.72 20.00 12.41
CA LEU A 79 -13.82 19.32 13.33
C LEU A 79 -14.59 18.50 14.38
N GLU A 80 -14.20 17.23 14.53
CA GLU A 80 -14.76 16.32 15.52
C GLU A 80 -13.78 16.12 16.68
N ASN A 81 -14.26 16.18 17.94
CA ASN A 81 -13.44 16.01 19.14
C ASN A 81 -12.17 16.88 19.15
N ASN A 82 -12.28 18.13 18.69
CA ASN A 82 -11.15 19.01 18.46
C ASN A 82 -10.34 19.28 19.74
N ARG A 83 -9.05 18.91 19.72
CA ARG A 83 -8.09 19.11 20.82
C ARG A 83 -7.34 20.45 20.68
N ILE A 84 -7.39 21.07 19.50
CA ILE A 84 -6.66 22.28 19.15
C ILE A 84 -7.60 23.49 19.22
N LYS A 85 -7.61 24.18 20.37
CA LYS A 85 -8.58 25.25 20.69
C LYS A 85 -8.60 26.43 19.71
N TRP A 86 -7.53 26.66 18.98
CA TRP A 86 -7.39 27.77 18.04
C TRP A 86 -7.71 27.39 16.60
N ARG A 87 -7.97 26.10 16.31
CA ARG A 87 -8.52 25.62 15.05
C ARG A 87 -10.04 25.54 15.15
N GLY A 88 -10.73 25.88 14.07
CA GLY A 88 -12.18 25.74 13.94
C GLY A 88 -12.59 25.08 12.63
N ASP A 89 -13.90 25.01 12.42
CA ASP A 89 -14.50 24.43 11.22
C ASP A 89 -14.14 25.26 9.98
N SER A 90 -13.69 24.61 8.91
CA SER A 90 -13.26 25.25 7.66
C SER A 90 -13.50 24.36 6.44
N GLY A 91 -13.50 24.93 5.24
CA GLY A 91 -13.67 24.15 3.99
C GLY A 91 -14.96 23.33 3.92
N LEU A 92 -16.03 23.79 4.57
CA LEU A 92 -17.30 23.04 4.72
C LEU A 92 -18.07 22.86 3.40
N GLU A 93 -17.73 23.66 2.39
CA GLU A 93 -18.38 23.66 1.08
C GLU A 93 -17.54 22.95 0.01
N ASP A 94 -16.35 22.43 0.37
CA ASP A 94 -15.43 21.74 -0.53
C ASP A 94 -16.15 20.55 -1.22
N GLY A 95 -16.15 20.55 -2.56
CA GLY A 95 -16.75 19.49 -3.38
C GLY A 95 -18.24 19.62 -3.71
N LYS A 96 -18.96 20.59 -3.13
CA LYS A 96 -20.41 20.73 -3.38
C LYS A 96 -20.77 21.05 -4.83
N ASP A 97 -19.92 21.80 -5.53
CA ASP A 97 -20.10 22.09 -6.96
C ASP A 97 -20.12 20.81 -7.83
N ASP A 98 -19.49 19.73 -7.34
CA ASP A 98 -19.46 18.40 -7.97
C ASP A 98 -20.45 17.41 -7.34
N ASN A 99 -21.32 17.86 -6.44
CA ASN A 99 -22.23 17.02 -5.67
C ASN A 99 -21.48 15.95 -4.83
N LEU A 100 -20.33 16.33 -4.25
CA LEU A 100 -19.53 15.52 -3.33
C LEU A 100 -19.35 16.22 -1.99
N ASP A 101 -19.02 15.45 -0.94
CA ASP A 101 -18.52 15.97 0.32
C ASP A 101 -17.00 15.78 0.38
N LEU A 102 -16.27 16.81 -0.03
CA LEU A 102 -14.81 16.85 0.05
C LEU A 102 -14.35 17.74 1.21
N SER A 103 -15.17 17.92 2.26
CA SER A 103 -14.85 18.82 3.39
C SER A 103 -13.72 18.30 4.29
N LYS A 104 -13.67 17.00 4.58
CA LYS A 104 -12.62 16.36 5.41
C LYS A 104 -11.25 16.31 4.72
N GLY A 105 -10.25 15.73 5.35
CA GLY A 105 -8.88 15.67 4.83
C GLY A 105 -7.96 16.67 5.53
N LEU A 106 -6.75 16.84 5.00
CA LEU A 106 -5.73 17.72 5.58
C LEU A 106 -5.43 18.89 4.63
N TYR A 107 -5.16 20.06 5.20
CA TYR A 107 -4.39 21.07 4.52
C TYR A 107 -2.93 20.60 4.38
N ASP A 108 -2.33 20.91 3.24
CA ASP A 108 -1.05 20.33 2.85
C ASP A 108 0.11 20.81 3.72
N ALA A 109 0.27 22.13 3.84
CA ALA A 109 1.39 22.73 4.56
C ALA A 109 0.95 23.92 5.42
N GLY A 110 1.46 25.12 5.15
CA GLY A 110 1.01 26.37 5.77
C GLY A 110 -0.10 27.08 5.00
N ASP A 111 -0.56 26.48 3.91
CA ASP A 111 -1.61 26.94 3.02
C ASP A 111 -2.95 26.26 3.35
N HIS A 112 -4.02 26.57 2.61
CA HIS A 112 -5.31 25.88 2.75
C HIS A 112 -5.63 24.97 1.54
N MET A 113 -4.61 24.60 0.79
CA MET A 113 -4.72 23.66 -0.31
C MET A 113 -4.86 22.23 0.20
N LYS A 114 -5.62 21.42 -0.54
CA LYS A 114 -5.74 19.97 -0.28
C LYS A 114 -5.15 19.23 -1.46
N PHE A 115 -3.83 19.02 -1.45
CA PHE A 115 -3.13 18.28 -2.48
C PHE A 115 -3.22 16.77 -2.20
N GLY A 116 -3.89 16.04 -3.10
CA GLY A 116 -4.20 14.62 -2.91
C GLY A 116 -2.97 13.72 -2.93
N PHE A 117 -1.97 14.01 -3.75
CA PHE A 117 -0.77 13.16 -3.88
C PHE A 117 0.07 13.09 -2.59
N PRO A 118 0.53 14.22 -1.99
CA PRO A 118 1.24 14.18 -0.71
C PRO A 118 0.32 13.77 0.46
N MET A 119 -0.98 14.04 0.40
CA MET A 119 -1.93 13.60 1.43
C MET A 119 -2.09 12.07 1.44
N ALA A 120 -2.21 11.45 0.26
CA ALA A 120 -2.25 10.00 0.13
C ALA A 120 -0.96 9.36 0.63
N PHE A 121 0.20 9.90 0.25
CA PHE A 121 1.50 9.45 0.79
C PHE A 121 1.56 9.52 2.32
N THR A 122 1.10 10.63 2.88
CA THR A 122 1.02 10.82 4.34
C THR A 122 0.14 9.75 4.99
N ALA A 123 -1.00 9.41 4.39
CA ALA A 123 -1.87 8.33 4.87
C ALA A 123 -1.18 6.96 4.78
N THR A 124 -0.50 6.65 3.68
CA THR A 124 0.23 5.38 3.53
C THR A 124 1.33 5.23 4.59
N VAL A 125 2.13 6.28 4.81
CA VAL A 125 3.21 6.25 5.81
C VAL A 125 2.67 6.20 7.23
N LEU A 126 1.58 6.91 7.53
CA LEU A 126 0.90 6.82 8.83
C LEU A 126 0.35 5.41 9.08
N ALA A 127 -0.30 4.81 8.07
CA ALA A 127 -0.78 3.43 8.15
C ALA A 127 0.36 2.44 8.36
N TRP A 128 1.45 2.57 7.59
CA TRP A 128 2.65 1.74 7.76
C TRP A 128 3.24 1.87 9.16
N SER A 129 3.34 3.09 9.68
CA SER A 129 3.83 3.37 11.03
C SER A 129 2.96 2.72 12.11
N ILE A 130 1.64 2.73 11.95
CA ILE A 130 0.71 2.06 12.86
C ILE A 130 0.87 0.53 12.79
N LEU A 131 1.03 -0.03 11.59
CA LEU A 131 1.21 -1.48 11.40
C LEU A 131 2.51 -2.01 12.02
N GLU A 132 3.59 -1.23 11.92
CA GLU A 132 4.91 -1.61 12.41
C GLU A 132 5.10 -1.28 13.90
N TYR A 133 4.72 -0.07 14.30
CA TYR A 133 5.02 0.48 15.63
C TYR A 133 3.78 0.65 16.52
N GLY A 134 2.62 0.12 16.13
CA GLY A 134 1.36 0.31 16.87
C GLY A 134 1.43 -0.08 18.35
N GLN A 135 2.19 -1.13 18.71
CA GLN A 135 2.40 -1.50 20.12
C GLN A 135 3.20 -0.45 20.91
N HIS A 136 4.13 0.25 20.26
CA HIS A 136 4.90 1.33 20.88
C HIS A 136 4.04 2.59 21.02
N MET A 137 3.20 2.89 20.02
CA MET A 137 2.21 3.96 20.12
C MET A 137 1.20 3.69 21.24
N GLU A 138 0.75 2.44 21.40
CA GLU A 138 -0.17 2.03 22.47
C GLU A 138 0.47 2.20 23.85
N ALA A 139 1.74 1.82 24.00
CA ALA A 139 2.49 1.98 25.26
C ALA A 139 2.60 3.43 25.74
N VAL A 140 2.35 4.41 24.86
CA VAL A 140 2.34 5.84 25.17
C VAL A 140 0.99 6.51 24.93
N ASN A 141 -0.09 5.72 24.74
CA ASN A 141 -1.47 6.17 24.52
C ASN A 141 -1.71 6.99 23.22
N GLU A 142 -0.88 6.80 22.20
CA GLU A 142 -0.97 7.52 20.91
C GLU A 142 -1.62 6.70 19.79
N LEU A 143 -1.77 5.37 19.96
CA LEU A 143 -2.27 4.51 18.89
C LEU A 143 -3.67 4.92 18.40
N LYS A 144 -4.59 5.17 19.34
CA LYS A 144 -5.96 5.57 19.00
C LYS A 144 -5.99 6.91 18.26
N HIS A 145 -5.17 7.87 18.69
CA HIS A 145 -5.10 9.18 18.03
C HIS A 145 -4.54 9.05 16.60
N ALA A 146 -3.47 8.27 16.41
CA ALA A 146 -2.92 7.99 15.08
C ALA A 146 -3.97 7.33 14.17
N GLN A 147 -4.76 6.39 14.68
CA GLN A 147 -5.85 5.74 13.95
C GLN A 147 -6.99 6.69 13.60
N GLU A 148 -7.39 7.58 14.52
CA GLU A 148 -8.39 8.63 14.27
C GLU A 148 -7.92 9.59 13.16
N SER A 149 -6.64 9.98 13.17
CA SER A 149 -6.05 10.82 12.13
C SER A 149 -5.99 10.09 10.78
N LEU A 150 -5.60 8.82 10.75
CA LEU A 150 -5.62 8.00 9.53
C LEU A 150 -7.05 7.86 8.97
N LYS A 151 -8.04 7.65 9.84
CA LYS A 151 -9.44 7.57 9.44
C LYS A 151 -9.92 8.91 8.84
N TRP A 152 -9.54 10.03 9.43
CA TRP A 152 -9.90 11.36 8.90
C TRP A 152 -9.43 11.57 7.46
N ILE A 153 -8.20 11.14 7.15
CA ILE A 153 -7.64 11.23 5.80
C ILE A 153 -8.36 10.26 4.86
N THR A 154 -8.54 9.01 5.29
CA THR A 154 -9.15 7.98 4.43
C THR A 154 -10.65 8.19 4.19
N ASP A 155 -11.39 8.80 5.11
CA ASP A 155 -12.77 9.25 4.88
C ASP A 155 -12.82 10.25 3.71
N TYR A 156 -11.86 11.19 3.65
CA TYR A 156 -11.73 12.11 2.52
C TYR A 156 -11.36 11.37 1.22
N LEU A 157 -10.39 10.47 1.25
CA LEU A 157 -9.96 9.74 0.06
C LEU A 157 -11.08 8.85 -0.52
N ILE A 158 -11.94 8.27 0.32
CA ILE A 158 -13.15 7.54 -0.11
C ILE A 158 -14.08 8.48 -0.87
N ASN A 159 -14.40 9.65 -0.29
CA ASN A 159 -15.30 10.62 -0.93
C ASN A 159 -14.70 11.22 -2.21
N ALA A 160 -13.37 11.34 -2.28
CA ALA A 160 -12.64 11.78 -3.46
C ALA A 160 -12.66 10.76 -4.60
N HIS A 161 -13.04 9.50 -4.35
CA HIS A 161 -13.14 8.44 -5.35
C HIS A 161 -14.61 8.02 -5.57
N PRO A 162 -15.44 8.85 -6.24
CA PRO A 162 -16.88 8.61 -6.36
C PRO A 162 -17.25 7.52 -7.38
N SER A 163 -16.34 7.15 -8.28
CA SER A 163 -16.56 6.13 -9.32
C SER A 163 -15.24 5.53 -9.78
N ASP A 164 -15.26 4.28 -10.25
CA ASP A 164 -14.09 3.43 -10.49
C ASP A 164 -12.90 4.11 -11.21
N ASN A 165 -13.16 5.00 -12.19
CA ASN A 165 -12.13 5.66 -13.00
C ASN A 165 -12.07 7.19 -12.79
N VAL A 166 -12.45 7.68 -11.61
CA VAL A 166 -12.44 9.12 -11.26
C VAL A 166 -11.89 9.32 -9.85
N LEU A 167 -10.85 10.13 -9.73
CA LEU A 167 -10.29 10.52 -8.44
C LEU A 167 -10.10 12.03 -8.38
N TYR A 168 -10.70 12.67 -7.38
CA TYR A 168 -10.47 14.07 -7.02
C TYR A 168 -9.15 14.20 -6.26
N ILE A 169 -8.26 15.02 -6.79
CA ILE A 169 -6.86 15.10 -6.35
C ILE A 169 -6.46 16.48 -5.84
N GLN A 170 -7.34 17.47 -5.97
CA GLN A 170 -7.08 18.81 -5.46
C GLN A 170 -8.38 19.50 -5.07
N VAL A 171 -8.36 20.22 -3.96
CA VAL A 171 -9.36 21.24 -3.63
C VAL A 171 -8.66 22.55 -3.28
N GLY A 172 -9.11 23.62 -3.91
CA GLY A 172 -8.50 24.95 -3.85
C GLY A 172 -7.82 25.34 -5.17
N ASP A 173 -7.65 26.66 -5.33
CA ASP A 173 -6.81 27.26 -6.36
C ASP A 173 -5.55 27.80 -5.68
N PRO A 174 -4.37 27.23 -5.95
CA PRO A 174 -3.17 27.59 -5.23
C PRO A 174 -2.68 29.00 -5.55
N ASP A 175 -3.01 29.54 -6.73
CA ASP A 175 -2.67 30.93 -7.08
C ASP A 175 -3.47 31.94 -6.24
N ILE A 176 -4.70 31.59 -5.86
CA ILE A 176 -5.56 32.42 -5.02
C ILE A 176 -5.19 32.21 -3.54
N ASP A 177 -5.10 30.95 -3.13
CA ASP A 177 -4.81 30.55 -1.76
C ASP A 177 -3.48 31.13 -1.26
N HIS A 178 -2.40 31.00 -2.05
CA HIS A 178 -1.06 31.44 -1.65
C HIS A 178 -0.86 32.95 -1.69
N LYS A 179 -1.77 33.70 -2.33
CA LYS A 179 -1.78 35.17 -2.26
C LYS A 179 -2.47 35.70 -1.01
N CYS A 180 -3.20 34.84 -0.28
CA CYS A 180 -3.93 35.20 0.92
C CYS A 180 -3.20 34.71 2.18
N TRP A 181 -3.15 35.55 3.22
CA TRP A 181 -2.70 35.15 4.55
C TRP A 181 -3.84 35.30 5.53
N GLU A 182 -4.61 34.24 5.71
CA GLU A 182 -5.84 34.26 6.50
C GLU A 182 -6.00 33.00 7.34
N ARG A 183 -7.05 32.99 8.16
CA ARG A 183 -7.49 31.79 8.86
C ARG A 183 -8.34 30.95 7.91
N PRO A 184 -8.21 29.61 7.90
CA PRO A 184 -9.03 28.76 7.03
C PRO A 184 -10.53 28.89 7.35
N GLU A 185 -10.87 29.20 8.61
CA GLU A 185 -12.26 29.37 9.08
C GLU A 185 -12.94 30.64 8.53
N THR A 186 -12.16 31.59 8.01
CA THR A 186 -12.69 32.86 7.47
C THR A 186 -12.59 32.96 5.95
N SER A 187 -12.08 31.92 5.28
CA SER A 187 -11.91 31.94 3.84
C SER A 187 -13.26 32.00 3.12
N THR A 188 -13.42 33.00 2.26
CA THR A 188 -14.62 33.17 1.41
C THR A 188 -14.33 32.89 -0.06
N GLU A 189 -13.09 32.57 -0.40
CA GLU A 189 -12.67 32.33 -1.77
C GLU A 189 -13.28 31.05 -2.32
N LYS A 190 -13.52 31.04 -3.63
CA LYS A 190 -13.97 29.81 -4.29
C LYS A 190 -12.82 28.80 -4.27
N ARG A 191 -13.14 27.57 -3.85
CA ARG A 191 -12.18 26.46 -3.76
C ARG A 191 -12.50 25.40 -4.81
N PRO A 192 -12.03 25.57 -6.07
CA PRO A 192 -12.34 24.64 -7.15
C PRO A 192 -11.71 23.28 -6.89
N THR A 193 -12.24 22.27 -7.58
CA THR A 193 -11.80 20.89 -7.51
C THR A 193 -11.07 20.50 -8.79
N ILE A 194 -10.10 19.59 -8.68
CA ILE A 194 -9.43 18.97 -9.83
C ILE A 194 -9.49 17.46 -9.66
N GLN A 195 -9.75 16.75 -10.76
CA GLN A 195 -9.81 15.30 -10.80
C GLN A 195 -8.94 14.73 -11.92
N VAL A 196 -8.44 13.51 -11.70
CA VAL A 196 -7.92 12.64 -12.75
C VAL A 196 -9.01 11.66 -13.17
N ASN A 197 -9.01 11.28 -14.44
CA ASN A 197 -9.96 10.32 -15.01
C ASN A 197 -9.37 9.67 -16.27
N SER A 198 -10.15 8.85 -16.98
CA SER A 198 -9.70 8.15 -18.19
C SER A 198 -9.19 9.08 -19.31
N SER A 199 -9.65 10.35 -19.36
CA SER A 199 -9.22 11.35 -20.35
C SER A 199 -7.99 12.14 -19.88
N TYR A 200 -7.86 12.33 -18.57
CA TYR A 200 -6.73 13.01 -17.92
C TYR A 200 -6.14 12.09 -16.84
N PRO A 201 -5.36 11.06 -17.25
CA PRO A 201 -4.92 10.01 -16.34
C PRO A 201 -3.87 10.51 -15.34
N GLY A 202 -3.82 9.87 -14.17
CA GLY A 202 -2.85 10.14 -13.12
C GLY A 202 -2.58 8.88 -12.30
N SER A 203 -1.82 7.96 -12.89
CA SER A 203 -1.49 6.67 -12.29
C SER A 203 -0.69 6.81 -11.00
N ASP A 204 0.16 7.83 -10.92
CA ASP A 204 0.94 8.17 -9.73
C ASP A 204 0.03 8.46 -8.53
N VAL A 205 -0.80 9.50 -8.62
CA VAL A 205 -1.71 9.89 -7.52
C VAL A 205 -2.79 8.84 -7.25
N ALA A 206 -3.29 8.16 -8.28
CA ALA A 206 -4.26 7.08 -8.10
C ALA A 206 -3.64 5.86 -7.40
N CYS A 207 -2.42 5.47 -7.75
CA CYS A 207 -1.72 4.37 -7.08
C CYS A 207 -1.30 4.73 -5.66
N GLU A 208 -0.85 5.95 -5.38
CA GLU A 208 -0.55 6.33 -3.99
C GLU A 208 -1.83 6.32 -3.14
N THR A 209 -2.97 6.73 -3.70
CA THR A 209 -4.27 6.64 -3.01
C THR A 209 -4.69 5.19 -2.79
N ALA A 210 -4.45 4.31 -3.78
CA ALA A 210 -4.67 2.87 -3.64
C ALA A 210 -3.78 2.27 -2.54
N ALA A 211 -2.50 2.64 -2.49
CA ALA A 211 -1.56 2.21 -1.45
C ALA A 211 -2.03 2.66 -0.06
N ALA A 212 -2.46 3.92 0.09
CA ALA A 212 -2.97 4.47 1.34
C ALA A 212 -4.17 3.67 1.86
N MET A 213 -5.15 3.41 0.99
CA MET A 213 -6.35 2.67 1.33
C MET A 213 -6.07 1.19 1.62
N ALA A 214 -5.20 0.54 0.83
CA ALA A 214 -4.78 -0.84 1.08
C ALA A 214 -4.05 -0.98 2.42
N ALA A 215 -3.10 -0.09 2.72
CA ALA A 215 -2.38 -0.07 4.00
C ALA A 215 -3.34 0.22 5.17
N ALA A 216 -4.23 1.19 5.04
CA ALA A 216 -5.23 1.50 6.05
C ALA A 216 -6.22 0.35 6.29
N SER A 217 -6.59 -0.39 5.24
CA SER A 217 -7.48 -1.56 5.37
C SER A 217 -6.91 -2.59 6.36
N LEU A 218 -5.58 -2.77 6.39
CA LEU A 218 -4.89 -3.65 7.33
C LEU A 218 -4.95 -3.12 8.76
N VAL A 219 -4.81 -1.80 8.96
CA VAL A 219 -4.91 -1.15 10.28
C VAL A 219 -6.29 -1.36 10.89
N PHE A 220 -7.35 -1.20 10.09
CA PHE A 220 -8.73 -1.29 10.55
C PHE A 220 -9.31 -2.71 10.51
N LYS A 221 -8.61 -3.70 9.96
CA LYS A 221 -9.10 -5.08 9.74
C LYS A 221 -9.82 -5.71 10.94
N ASN A 222 -9.26 -5.55 12.13
CA ASN A 222 -9.82 -6.12 13.36
C ASN A 222 -10.69 -5.14 14.16
N GLN A 223 -10.65 -3.85 13.84
CA GLN A 223 -11.35 -2.79 14.58
C GLN A 223 -12.69 -2.45 13.92
N ASP A 224 -12.70 -2.38 12.59
CA ASP A 224 -13.88 -2.15 11.77
C ASP A 224 -13.71 -2.89 10.44
N SER A 225 -14.20 -4.13 10.42
CA SER A 225 -14.10 -4.99 9.22
C SER A 225 -14.93 -4.47 8.04
N GLY A 226 -15.97 -3.67 8.27
CA GLY A 226 -16.78 -3.07 7.22
C GLY A 226 -16.00 -1.96 6.53
N TYR A 227 -15.43 -1.05 7.31
CA TYR A 227 -14.58 0.03 6.80
C TYR A 227 -13.31 -0.51 6.14
N SER A 228 -12.68 -1.54 6.72
CA SER A 228 -11.53 -2.24 6.12
C SER A 228 -11.84 -2.76 4.71
N LYS A 229 -12.99 -3.42 4.52
CA LYS A 229 -13.42 -3.91 3.20
C LYS A 229 -13.72 -2.78 2.22
N LEU A 230 -14.34 -1.70 2.69
CA LEU A 230 -14.61 -0.52 1.87
C LEU A 230 -13.31 0.09 1.33
N LEU A 231 -12.33 0.29 2.21
CA LEU A 231 -11.01 0.80 1.82
C LEU A 231 -10.35 -0.12 0.78
N LEU A 232 -10.39 -1.42 1.00
CA LEU A 232 -9.79 -2.39 0.08
C LEU A 232 -10.46 -2.38 -1.30
N ASP A 233 -11.79 -2.26 -1.36
CA ASP A 233 -12.54 -2.14 -2.63
C ASP A 233 -12.10 -0.89 -3.42
N HIS A 234 -12.05 0.28 -2.77
CA HIS A 234 -11.55 1.49 -3.42
C HIS A 234 -10.09 1.36 -3.85
N ALA A 235 -9.23 0.71 -3.05
CA ALA A 235 -7.83 0.51 -3.39
C ALA A 235 -7.65 -0.35 -4.65
N GLN A 236 -8.39 -1.45 -4.78
CA GLN A 236 -8.32 -2.33 -5.95
C GLN A 236 -8.80 -1.62 -7.21
N LYS A 237 -9.91 -0.87 -7.13
CA LYS A 237 -10.44 -0.07 -8.23
C LYS A 237 -9.49 1.03 -8.69
N LEU A 238 -8.88 1.78 -7.76
CA LEU A 238 -7.90 2.82 -8.11
C LEU A 238 -6.64 2.24 -8.74
N PHE A 239 -6.18 1.07 -8.29
CA PHE A 239 -5.07 0.37 -8.93
C PHE A 239 -5.42 -0.07 -10.35
N GLU A 240 -6.63 -0.62 -10.56
CA GLU A 240 -7.12 -1.00 -11.88
C GLU A 240 -7.25 0.22 -12.81
N PHE A 241 -7.80 1.33 -12.33
CA PHE A 241 -7.86 2.61 -13.05
C PHE A 241 -6.46 3.08 -13.47
N ALA A 242 -5.54 3.14 -12.53
CA ALA A 242 -4.18 3.61 -12.77
C ALA A 242 -3.41 2.73 -13.78
N ASN A 243 -3.62 1.42 -13.74
CA ASN A 243 -2.98 0.46 -14.63
C ASN A 243 -3.63 0.44 -16.03
N SER A 244 -4.94 0.69 -16.12
CA SER A 244 -5.68 0.72 -17.39
C SER A 244 -5.46 2.02 -18.17
N TYR A 245 -5.22 3.12 -17.47
CA TYR A 245 -4.99 4.45 -18.05
C TYR A 245 -3.66 5.02 -17.56
N PRO A 246 -2.51 4.54 -18.07
CA PRO A 246 -1.19 4.98 -17.62
C PRO A 246 -0.96 6.47 -17.91
N GLY A 247 -0.60 7.24 -16.88
CA GLY A 247 -0.30 8.67 -17.03
C GLY A 247 0.32 9.30 -15.79
N VAL A 248 1.09 10.37 -16.00
CA VAL A 248 1.63 11.21 -14.91
C VAL A 248 0.63 12.34 -14.69
N TYR A 249 0.04 12.47 -13.50
CA TYR A 249 -1.09 13.39 -13.30
C TYR A 249 -0.74 14.85 -13.63
N SER A 250 0.47 15.27 -13.25
CA SER A 250 0.94 16.63 -13.47
C SER A 250 1.25 16.91 -14.94
N LYS A 251 1.51 15.88 -15.76
CA LYS A 251 1.63 16.03 -17.23
C LYS A 251 0.25 16.08 -17.89
N SER A 252 -0.71 15.29 -17.40
CA SER A 252 -2.08 15.28 -17.90
C SER A 252 -2.82 16.59 -17.60
N ILE A 253 -2.48 17.23 -16.48
CA ILE A 253 -3.07 18.50 -16.04
C ILE A 253 -1.93 19.49 -15.76
N PRO A 254 -1.39 20.17 -16.81
CA PRO A 254 -0.19 20.99 -16.68
C PRO A 254 -0.28 22.14 -15.66
N SER A 255 -1.49 22.63 -15.35
CA SER A 255 -1.72 23.73 -14.41
C SER A 255 -1.35 23.42 -12.96
N ILE A 256 -1.09 22.15 -12.60
CA ILE A 256 -0.73 21.75 -11.22
C ILE A 256 0.77 21.45 -11.04
N GLN A 257 1.58 21.61 -12.09
CA GLN A 257 3.01 21.25 -12.06
C GLN A 257 3.86 22.12 -11.13
N ASP A 258 3.42 23.33 -10.81
CA ASP A 258 4.27 24.28 -10.07
C ASP A 258 4.39 23.95 -8.57
N TYR A 259 3.64 22.96 -8.09
CA TYR A 259 3.60 22.53 -6.69
C TYR A 259 4.17 21.11 -6.53
N TYR A 260 3.33 20.09 -6.70
CA TYR A 260 3.70 18.67 -6.50
C TYR A 260 3.97 17.94 -7.82
N LYS A 261 4.92 18.42 -8.62
CA LYS A 261 5.26 17.78 -9.90
C LYS A 261 5.73 16.35 -9.72
N SER A 262 5.07 15.41 -10.40
CA SER A 262 5.47 14.01 -10.38
C SER A 262 6.67 13.72 -11.30
N SER A 263 7.62 12.92 -10.82
CA SER A 263 8.75 12.43 -11.61
C SER A 263 8.40 11.20 -12.47
N GLY A 264 7.36 10.46 -12.11
CA GLY A 264 6.94 9.22 -12.76
C GLY A 264 5.75 8.57 -12.03
N PHE A 265 5.28 7.43 -12.53
CA PHE A 265 4.22 6.65 -11.87
C PHE A 265 4.58 5.18 -11.64
N VAL A 266 5.76 4.75 -12.12
CA VAL A 266 6.12 3.33 -12.15
C VAL A 266 6.35 2.82 -10.73
N ASP A 267 7.07 3.57 -9.90
CA ASP A 267 7.25 3.21 -8.51
C ASP A 267 5.94 3.28 -7.72
N GLU A 268 5.00 4.16 -8.06
CA GLU A 268 3.67 4.17 -7.45
C GLU A 268 2.88 2.91 -7.79
N LEU A 269 2.92 2.43 -9.04
CA LEU A 269 2.29 1.15 -9.42
C LEU A 269 2.87 0.00 -8.59
N LEU A 270 4.19 -0.06 -8.44
CA LEU A 270 4.84 -1.09 -7.61
C LEU A 270 4.45 -0.94 -6.14
N TRP A 271 4.37 0.28 -5.64
CA TRP A 271 4.01 0.58 -4.26
C TRP A 271 2.57 0.17 -3.93
N ALA A 272 1.62 0.53 -4.78
CA ALA A 272 0.23 0.11 -4.66
C ALA A 272 0.08 -1.41 -4.72
N ALA A 273 0.72 -2.06 -5.69
CA ALA A 273 0.72 -3.52 -5.78
C ALA A 273 1.31 -4.17 -4.52
N SER A 274 2.39 -3.61 -3.95
CA SER A 274 2.99 -4.10 -2.70
C SER A 274 2.00 -4.09 -1.54
N TRP A 275 1.30 -2.96 -1.34
CA TRP A 275 0.31 -2.84 -0.27
C TRP A 275 -0.93 -3.69 -0.51
N LEU A 276 -1.37 -3.81 -1.77
CA LEU A 276 -2.46 -4.71 -2.15
C LEU A 276 -2.11 -6.17 -1.92
N TYR A 277 -0.87 -6.60 -2.21
CA TYR A 277 -0.39 -7.94 -1.84
C TYR A 277 -0.50 -8.15 -0.33
N HIS A 278 -0.02 -7.21 0.48
CA HIS A 278 -0.12 -7.33 1.95
C HIS A 278 -1.56 -7.34 2.46
N ALA A 279 -2.47 -6.60 1.82
CA ALA A 279 -3.86 -6.51 2.21
C ALA A 279 -4.69 -7.74 1.81
N THR A 280 -4.44 -8.29 0.62
CA THR A 280 -5.25 -9.35 -0.01
C THR A 280 -4.64 -10.74 0.10
N GLY A 281 -3.31 -10.85 0.07
CA GLY A 281 -2.59 -12.11 -0.13
C GLY A 281 -2.63 -12.66 -1.55
N ASP A 282 -3.14 -11.89 -2.53
CA ASP A 282 -3.24 -12.31 -3.93
C ASP A 282 -1.86 -12.32 -4.61
N GLY A 283 -1.49 -13.48 -5.17
CA GLY A 283 -0.23 -13.70 -5.86
C GLY A 283 -0.02 -12.79 -7.08
N TYR A 284 -1.11 -12.33 -7.71
CA TYR A 284 -1.04 -11.42 -8.86
C TYR A 284 -0.22 -10.16 -8.54
N TYR A 285 -0.41 -9.56 -7.35
CA TYR A 285 0.25 -8.30 -6.99
C TYR A 285 1.74 -8.48 -6.71
N ILE A 286 2.18 -9.59 -6.12
CA ILE A 286 3.61 -9.85 -5.92
C ILE A 286 4.29 -10.20 -7.25
N ASP A 287 3.63 -10.94 -8.13
CA ASP A 287 4.11 -11.20 -9.48
C ASP A 287 4.19 -9.90 -10.30
N TYR A 288 3.24 -8.98 -10.09
CA TYR A 288 3.25 -7.66 -10.72
C TYR A 288 4.54 -6.91 -10.39
N VAL A 289 4.94 -6.88 -9.12
CA VAL A 289 6.15 -6.18 -8.68
C VAL A 289 7.42 -6.90 -9.11
N THR A 290 7.49 -8.21 -8.86
CA THR A 290 8.76 -8.97 -8.91
C THR A 290 9.05 -9.60 -10.25
N VAL A 291 8.01 -9.94 -11.03
CA VAL A 291 8.14 -10.63 -12.33
C VAL A 291 7.82 -9.66 -13.46
N MET A 292 6.61 -9.10 -13.49
CA MET A 292 6.15 -8.25 -14.60
C MET A 292 6.95 -6.94 -14.68
N HIS A 293 7.25 -6.34 -13.52
CA HIS A 293 8.01 -5.10 -13.41
C HIS A 293 9.33 -5.27 -12.63
N GLY A 294 9.87 -6.50 -12.60
CA GLY A 294 11.05 -6.86 -11.81
C GLY A 294 12.29 -5.98 -12.09
N ASN A 295 12.49 -5.51 -13.33
CA ASN A 295 13.60 -4.61 -13.67
C ASN A 295 13.47 -3.23 -13.01
N ALA A 296 12.25 -2.68 -12.91
CA ALA A 296 12.01 -1.41 -12.25
C ALA A 296 12.15 -1.56 -10.73
N PHE A 297 11.64 -2.65 -10.18
CA PHE A 297 11.80 -3.01 -8.77
C PHE A 297 13.29 -3.19 -8.39
N ALA A 298 14.05 -3.93 -9.20
CA ALA A 298 15.45 -4.29 -8.95
C ALA A 298 16.46 -3.22 -9.45
N ASN A 299 16.04 -1.96 -9.54
CA ASN A 299 16.91 -0.86 -9.97
C ASN A 299 17.89 -0.40 -8.86
N TRP A 300 18.65 -1.35 -8.30
CA TRP A 300 19.57 -1.15 -7.17
C TRP A 300 20.76 -0.21 -7.51
N GLY A 301 21.09 -0.09 -8.80
CA GLY A 301 22.19 0.75 -9.29
C GLY A 301 21.88 2.25 -9.37
N ASN A 302 20.62 2.66 -9.12
CA ASN A 302 20.21 4.05 -9.12
C ASN A 302 19.45 4.39 -7.82
N PRO A 303 20.15 4.40 -6.66
CA PRO A 303 19.51 4.65 -5.39
C PRO A 303 18.91 6.06 -5.34
N THR A 304 17.76 6.16 -4.71
CA THR A 304 16.98 7.40 -4.54
C THR A 304 16.49 7.50 -3.10
N TRP A 305 15.87 8.61 -2.72
CA TRP A 305 15.29 8.81 -1.39
C TRP A 305 13.79 8.49 -1.40
N PHE A 306 13.30 7.94 -0.29
CA PHE A 306 11.88 7.73 -0.08
C PHE A 306 11.19 9.07 0.20
N SER A 307 10.19 9.43 -0.60
CA SER A 307 9.42 10.67 -0.46
C SER A 307 8.01 10.53 -1.03
N TRP A 308 7.24 11.61 -0.97
CA TRP A 308 5.93 11.71 -1.62
C TRP A 308 5.97 11.48 -3.13
N ASP A 309 7.14 11.62 -3.78
CA ASP A 309 7.33 11.47 -5.23
C ASP A 309 8.08 10.18 -5.62
N ASN A 310 8.77 9.52 -4.68
CA ASN A 310 9.53 8.31 -5.00
C ASN A 310 9.42 7.24 -3.91
N LYS A 311 8.88 6.07 -4.29
CA LYS A 311 8.53 4.98 -3.37
C LYS A 311 9.49 3.80 -3.48
N LEU A 312 10.39 3.78 -4.47
CA LEU A 312 11.26 2.65 -4.76
C LEU A 312 12.04 2.13 -3.53
N PRO A 313 12.67 3.00 -2.71
CA PRO A 313 13.37 2.51 -1.51
C PRO A 313 12.42 1.88 -0.49
N GLY A 314 11.19 2.40 -0.37
CA GLY A 314 10.16 1.86 0.51
C GLY A 314 9.70 0.47 0.08
N ILE A 315 9.45 0.29 -1.23
CA ILE A 315 9.05 -1.00 -1.82
C ILE A 315 10.12 -2.07 -1.55
N GLN A 316 11.39 -1.72 -1.81
CA GLN A 316 12.53 -2.61 -1.59
C GLN A 316 12.63 -3.07 -0.13
N VAL A 317 12.44 -2.15 0.83
CA VAL A 317 12.45 -2.49 2.27
C VAL A 317 11.25 -3.35 2.65
N ILE A 318 10.05 -3.03 2.17
CA ILE A 318 8.84 -3.81 2.49
C ILE A 318 9.02 -5.28 2.11
N PHE A 319 9.49 -5.59 0.91
CA PHE A 319 9.65 -6.98 0.49
C PHE A 319 10.81 -7.70 1.18
N LEU A 320 11.92 -7.01 1.45
CA LEU A 320 13.06 -7.60 2.16
C LEU A 320 12.74 -7.97 3.61
N VAL A 321 11.86 -7.20 4.27
CA VAL A 321 11.53 -7.38 5.70
C VAL A 321 10.29 -8.26 5.90
N SER A 322 9.35 -8.24 4.95
CA SER A 322 8.02 -8.83 5.16
C SER A 322 7.87 -10.25 4.62
N ASP A 323 8.77 -10.72 3.76
CA ASP A 323 8.64 -12.04 3.13
C ASP A 323 9.97 -12.82 3.16
N PRO A 324 10.12 -13.84 4.03
CA PRO A 324 11.32 -14.67 4.04
C PRO A 324 11.51 -15.47 2.74
N GLU A 325 10.47 -15.70 1.93
CA GLU A 325 10.64 -16.29 0.59
C GLU A 325 11.40 -15.35 -0.35
N PHE A 326 11.30 -14.04 -0.15
CA PHE A 326 11.98 -13.02 -0.95
C PHE A 326 13.50 -13.14 -0.85
N ILE A 327 14.02 -13.44 0.34
CA ILE A 327 15.44 -13.70 0.57
C ILE A 327 15.88 -14.98 -0.17
N PHE A 328 15.06 -16.03 -0.14
CA PHE A 328 15.36 -17.30 -0.81
C PHE A 328 15.27 -17.21 -2.34
N PHE A 329 14.36 -16.42 -2.91
CA PHE A 329 14.25 -16.27 -4.37
C PHE A 329 15.43 -15.51 -4.97
N PHE A 330 15.90 -14.45 -4.30
CA PHE A 330 17.03 -13.64 -4.78
C PHE A 330 18.41 -14.24 -4.47
N TRP A 331 18.56 -14.99 -3.37
CA TRP A 331 19.84 -15.63 -3.00
C TRP A 331 19.92 -17.14 -3.32
N GLY A 332 18.79 -17.82 -3.50
CA GLY A 332 18.71 -19.27 -3.72
C GLY A 332 18.70 -19.71 -5.18
N GLY A 333 18.59 -18.79 -6.14
CA GLY A 333 18.59 -19.08 -7.59
C GLY A 333 19.96 -19.43 -8.19
N GLY A 334 21.00 -19.65 -7.36
CA GLY A 334 22.38 -19.85 -7.79
C GLY A 334 23.04 -21.07 -7.17
N VAL A 335 22.39 -22.23 -7.15
CA VAL A 335 23.07 -23.51 -6.87
C VAL A 335 22.81 -24.51 -7.99
N GLY A 336 23.31 -24.16 -9.18
CA GLY A 336 23.70 -25.09 -10.23
C GLY A 336 25.20 -24.90 -10.46
N GLY A 337 26.00 -25.92 -10.17
CA GLY A 337 27.43 -25.77 -9.89
C GLY A 337 28.31 -25.20 -11.00
N GLY A 338 29.35 -24.49 -10.56
CA GLY A 338 30.48 -24.10 -11.40
C GLY A 338 31.29 -22.93 -10.84
N GLY A 339 32.38 -23.23 -10.14
CA GLY A 339 33.58 -22.36 -10.06
C GLY A 339 33.47 -21.03 -9.32
N LEU A 340 34.04 -20.99 -8.11
CA LEU A 340 34.34 -19.77 -7.36
C LEU A 340 35.17 -18.76 -8.18
N GLY A 341 34.56 -17.64 -8.53
CA GLY A 341 35.22 -16.39 -8.88
C GLY A 341 34.58 -15.25 -8.08
N LYS A 342 35.30 -14.72 -7.08
CA LYS A 342 34.84 -13.54 -6.31
C LYS A 342 34.85 -12.29 -7.20
N PRO A 343 33.82 -11.44 -7.17
CA PRO A 343 33.97 -10.05 -7.56
C PRO A 343 34.32 -9.20 -6.33
N SER A 344 35.34 -8.38 -6.49
CA SER A 344 35.69 -7.24 -5.66
C SER A 344 34.79 -6.05 -5.99
N PHE A 345 34.17 -5.48 -4.95
CA PHE A 345 33.46 -4.19 -4.83
C PHE A 345 32.41 -3.82 -5.87
#